data_AF-A0A969MCG4-F1
#
_entry.id   AF-A0A969MCG4-F1
#
_cell.length_a   1.000
_cell.length_b   1.000
_cell.length_c   1.000
_cell.angle_alpha   90.00
_cell.angle_beta   90.00
_cell.angle_gamma   90.00
#
_symmetry.space_group_name_H-M   'P 1'
#
loop_
_entity.id
_entity.type
_entity.pdbx_description
1 polymer ?
#
loop_
_entity_poly.entity_id
_entity_poly.type
_entity_poly.pdbx_seq_one_letter_code
_entity_poly.pdbx_strand_id
1 'polypeptide(L)' 'MSKGKSGGYRLIYYVKTTIGITLLTIYTKSEQADINGDDINNIIINYEKSDIENQSS' A
#
# COMPACT_ATOMS: atom_id res chain seq x y z
N MET A 1 -18.82 5.38 25.52
CA MET A 1 -17.75 5.68 24.54
C MET A 1 -16.40 5.41 25.21
N SER A 2 -15.70 4.34 24.82
CA SER A 2 -14.39 4.02 25.41
C SER A 2 -13.28 4.76 24.67
N LYS A 3 -12.54 5.57 25.42
CA LYS A 3 -11.23 6.12 25.04
C LYS A 3 -10.31 4.93 24.73
N GLY A 4 -9.84 4.75 23.49
CA GLY A 4 -8.82 3.71 23.27
C GLY A 4 -8.46 3.22 21.87
N LYS A 5 -9.03 3.73 20.77
CA LYS A 5 -8.54 3.37 19.43
C LYS A 5 -7.88 4.59 18.82
N SER A 6 -6.57 4.74 19.00
CA SER A 6 -5.79 5.75 18.27
C SER A 6 -6.05 5.52 16.77
N GLY A 7 -6.65 6.50 16.10
CA GLY A 7 -6.94 6.50 14.67
C GLY A 7 -5.65 6.56 13.85
N GLY A 8 -4.81 5.54 13.96
CA GLY A 8 -3.57 5.43 13.21
C GLY A 8 -3.83 4.98 11.79
N TYR A 9 -2.87 5.25 10.91
CA TYR A 9 -2.87 4.78 9.53
C TYR A 9 -1.88 3.62 9.37
N ARG A 10 -2.12 2.78 8.37
CA ARG A 10 -1.15 1.84 7.83
C ARG A 10 -0.75 2.33 6.45
N LEU A 11 0.56 2.34 6.19
CA LEU A 11 1.14 2.67 4.90
C LEU A 11 1.82 1.43 4.36
N ILE A 12 1.54 1.10 3.11
CA ILE A 12 2.24 0.06 2.36
C ILE A 12 3.01 0.76 1.26
N TYR A 13 4.33 0.59 1.25
CA TYR A 13 5.22 1.21 0.28
C TYR A 13 6.15 0.17 -0.32
N TYR A 14 6.55 0.42 -1.56
CA TYR A 14 7.44 -0.42 -2.34
C TYR A 14 8.79 0.28 -2.51
N VAL A 15 9.86 -0.45 -2.21
CA VAL A 15 11.24 0.05 -2.35
C VAL A 15 11.90 -0.72 -3.49
N LYS A 16 11.89 -0.14 -4.69
CA LYS A 16 12.44 -0.77 -5.91
C LYS A 16 13.95 -0.49 -6.05
N THR A 17 14.41 0.67 -5.59
CA THR A 17 15.80 1.12 -5.73
C THR A 17 16.27 1.81 -4.45
N THR A 18 17.58 2.01 -4.33
CA THR A 18 18.21 2.70 -3.17
C THR A 18 17.81 4.17 -3.03
N ILE A 19 17.13 4.74 -4.03
CA ILE A 19 16.87 6.17 -4.14
C ILE A 19 15.37 6.49 -4.27
N GLY A 20 14.51 5.48 -4.31
CA GLY A 20 13.07 5.64 -4.56
C GLY A 20 12.20 4.78 -3.68
N ILE A 21 11.23 5.42 -3.01
CA ILE A 21 10.14 4.77 -2.29
C ILE A 21 8.83 5.18 -2.97
N THR A 22 8.03 4.20 -3.39
CA THR A 22 6.71 4.43 -3.96
C THR A 22 5.63 4.02 -2.97
N LEU A 23 4.72 4.94 -2.63
CA LEU A 23 3.55 4.64 -1.81
C LEU A 23 2.54 3.83 -2.65
N LEU A 24 2.18 2.64 -2.19
CA LEU A 24 1.23 1.77 -2.87
C LEU A 24 -0.21 1.98 -2.36
N THR A 25 -0.38 2.01 -1.04
CA THR A 25 -1.68 2.27 -0.42
C THR A 25 -1.55 2.81 1.00
N ILE A 26 -2.56 3.56 1.44
CA ILE A 26 -2.72 4.06 2.81
C ILE A 26 -4.17 3.86 3.25
N TYR A 27 -4.36 3.34 4.46
CA TYR A 27 -5.70 3.10 5.02
C TYR A 27 -5.71 3.29 6.53
N THR A 28 -6.88 3.62 7.09
CA THR A 28 -7.00 3.73 8.55
C THR A 28 -6.93 2.35 9.19
N LYS A 29 -6.39 2.28 10.42
CA LYS A 29 -6.39 1.04 11.20
C LYS A 29 -7.80 0.47 11.46
N SER A 30 -8.82 1.33 11.39
CA SER A 30 -10.21 0.97 11.64
C SER A 30 -10.97 0.45 10.41
N GLU A 31 -10.60 0.88 9.20
CA GLU A 31 -11.30 0.47 7.97
C GLU A 31 -10.94 -0.95 7.54
N GLN A 32 -9.72 -1.39 7.85
CA GLN A 32 -9.25 -2.72 7.44
C GLN A 32 -8.43 -3.33 8.57
N ALA A 33 -8.97 -4.40 9.18
CA ALA A 33 -8.35 -5.06 10.31
C ALA A 33 -7.06 -5.78 9.89
N ASP A 34 -7.17 -6.57 8.82
CA ASP A 34 -6.11 -7.37 8.23
C ASP A 34 -6.06 -7.18 6.70
N ILE A 35 -4.86 -7.23 6.16
CA ILE A 35 -4.61 -7.33 4.72
C ILE A 35 -3.97 -8.71 4.49
N ASN A 36 -4.56 -9.51 3.60
CA ASN A 36 -4.01 -10.85 3.35
C ASN A 36 -2.80 -10.75 2.39
N GLY A 37 -2.01 -11.82 2.31
CA GLY A 37 -0.83 -11.84 1.43
C GLY A 37 -1.18 -11.70 -0.06
N ASP A 38 -2.33 -12.21 -0.48
CA ASP A 38 -2.80 -12.14 -1.87
C ASP A 38 -3.18 -10.71 -2.27
N ASP A 39 -3.77 -9.93 -1.35
CA ASP A 39 -4.10 -8.51 -1.53
C ASP A 39 -2.81 -7.70 -1.72
N ILE A 40 -1.76 -7.99 -0.95
CA ILE A 40 -0.44 -7.36 -1.10
C ILE A 40 0.14 -7.69 -2.48
N ASN A 41 0.11 -8.96 -2.88
CA ASN A 41 0.58 -9.39 -4.20
C ASN A 41 -0.18 -8.70 -5.33
N ASN A 42 -1.51 -8.61 -5.22
CA ASN A 42 -2.35 -7.91 -6.21
C ASN A 42 -2.02 -6.42 -6.30
N ILE A 43 -1.78 -5.75 -5.17
CA ILE A 43 -1.36 -4.34 -5.15
C ILE A 43 -0.02 -4.17 -5.89
N ILE A 44 0.94 -5.07 -5.66
CA ILE A 44 2.25 -5.02 -6.33
C ILE A 44 2.11 -5.26 -7.84
N ILE A 45 1.37 -6.30 -8.25
CA ILE A 45 1.16 -6.63 -9.67
C ILE A 45 0.49 -5.46 -10.41
N ASN A 46 -0.54 -4.88 -9.82
CA ASN A 46 -1.23 -3.73 -10.41
C ASN A 46 -0.30 -2.53 -10.54
N TYR A 47 0.54 -2.27 -9.53
CA TYR A 47 1.53 -1.21 -9.59
C TYR A 47 2.57 -1.45 -10.71
N GLU A 48 3.13 -2.65 -10.80
CA GLU A 48 4.13 -2.98 -11.84
C GLU A 48 3.54 -2.85 -13.25
N LYS A 49 2.29 -3.31 -13.44
CA LYS A 49 1.60 -3.14 -14.72
C LYS A 49 1.46 -1.67 -15.10
N SER A 50 1.01 -0.83 -14.17
CA SER A 50 0.90 0.61 -14.40
C SER A 50 2.27 1.25 -14.65
N ASP A 51 3.33 0.86 -13.93
CA ASP A 51 4.69 1.38 -14.13
C ASP A 51 5.21 1.09 -15.56
N ILE A 52 4.96 -0.12 -16.06
CA ILE A 52 5.36 -0.55 -17.42
C ILE A 52 4.60 0.25 -18.50
N GLU A 53 3.30 0.45 -18.32
CA GLU A 53 2.46 1.23 -19.25
C GLU A 53 2.91 2.70 -19.33
N ASN A 54 3.28 3.30 -18.19
CA ASN A 54 3.74 4.69 -18.12
C ASN A 54 5.14 4.91 -18.72
N GLN A 55 6.00 3.89 -18.77
CA GLN A 55 7.33 3.97 -19.38
C GLN A 55 7.33 3.74 -20.91
N SER A 56 6.20 3.26 -21.45
CA SER A 56 6.05 2.95 -22.89
C SER A 56 5.35 4.06 -23.68
N SER A 57 5.05 5.20 -23.05
CA SER A 57 4.39 6.37 -23.66
C SER A 57 5.33 7.57 -23.80
#